data_AF-A0A5C6PYB9-F1
#
_entry.id   AF-A0A5C6PYB9-F1
#
_cell.length_a   1.000
_cell.length_b   1.000
_cell.length_c   1.000
_cell.angle_alpha   90.00
_cell.angle_beta   90.00
_cell.angle_gamma   90.00
#
_symmetry.space_group_name_H-M   'P 1'
#
loop_
_entity.id
_entity.type
_entity.pdbx_description
1 polymer ?
#
loop_
_entity_poly.entity_id
_entity_poly.type
_entity_poly.pdbx_seq_one_letter_code
_entity_poly.pdbx_strand_id
1 'polypeptide(L)'
;MSKRGLSLFKAVIAFIGALVIAVFVVPQMMTIIGQPTIDQGTRPLVMVTTTGGNRDYQLRVRNYVDDHGEYSFVLSIVDDDVTYDSGGNAFEVDVQITMAHLASSPGMSCGPESGVASTVETASLNAGARRMLAVDANSGSRSSTLQATGGDDLDPAAGGGAPAPSGQAPNLEALYDDFVFDRYTTQMSLLDDSYVYDTASESNGFTWAVECRIDNALVWRTTDAAEPVEQAQATFFAPEFDFGPQGTTSDYQRDMDITMSLARADGLDLVRSYPESEVGARDWRTTYSNQWNGELGQEGNFGYATGPTFILANRDAVKEDQNFLLFGGVLLGLALTLFIRGLSDLADGTLLREDG
;
A
#
# COMPACT_ATOMS: atom_id res chain seq x y z
N MET A 1 25.97 17.55 -55.42
CA MET A 1 24.72 16.91 -54.98
C MET A 1 23.56 17.60 -55.71
N SER A 2 22.67 16.86 -56.39
CA SER A 2 21.55 17.50 -57.10
C SER A 2 20.53 18.07 -56.11
N LYS A 3 19.81 19.14 -56.48
CA LYS A 3 18.76 19.74 -55.61
C LYS A 3 17.73 18.69 -55.15
N ARG A 4 17.42 17.71 -56.01
CA ARG A 4 16.55 16.55 -55.70
C ARG A 4 17.16 15.59 -54.67
N GLY A 5 18.47 15.33 -54.75
CA GLY A 5 19.15 14.50 -53.76
C GLY A 5 19.13 15.15 -52.37
N LEU A 6 19.23 16.48 -52.31
CA LEU A 6 19.16 17.23 -51.06
C LEU A 6 17.75 17.29 -50.47
N SER A 7 16.70 17.43 -51.30
CA SER A 7 15.30 17.42 -50.81
C SER A 7 14.87 16.04 -50.33
N LEU A 8 15.21 14.98 -51.07
CA LEU A 8 14.96 13.59 -50.65
C LEU A 8 15.66 13.28 -49.32
N PHE A 9 16.92 13.68 -49.18
CA PHE A 9 17.69 13.48 -47.95
C PHE A 9 17.05 14.20 -46.74
N LYS A 10 16.56 15.44 -46.92
CA LYS A 10 15.85 16.18 -45.88
C LYS A 10 14.52 15.51 -45.49
N ALA A 11 13.75 15.04 -46.47
CA ALA A 11 12.49 14.34 -46.21
C ALA A 11 12.72 13.03 -45.44
N VAL A 12 13.75 12.26 -45.80
CA VAL A 12 14.13 11.03 -45.09
C VAL A 12 14.59 11.34 -43.65
N ILE A 13 15.43 12.36 -43.44
CA ILE A 13 15.84 12.75 -42.08
C ILE A 13 14.64 13.22 -41.25
N ALA A 14 13.74 14.03 -41.82
CA ALA A 14 12.55 14.49 -41.12
C ALA A 14 11.62 13.32 -40.77
N PHE A 15 11.47 12.34 -41.66
CA PHE A 15 10.71 11.12 -41.39
C PHE A 15 11.34 10.28 -40.29
N ILE A 16 12.65 10.05 -40.35
CA ILE A 16 13.38 9.33 -39.29
C ILE A 16 13.27 10.08 -37.97
N GLY A 17 13.42 11.41 -37.97
CA GLY A 17 13.26 12.25 -36.78
C GLY A 17 11.85 12.16 -36.20
N ALA A 18 10.81 12.25 -37.03
CA ALA A 18 9.42 12.10 -36.61
C ALA A 18 9.15 10.69 -36.06
N LEU A 19 9.72 9.65 -36.68
CA LEU A 19 9.57 8.27 -36.24
C LEU A 19 10.28 8.02 -34.92
N VAL A 20 11.49 8.56 -34.73
CA VAL A 20 12.22 8.53 -33.46
C VAL A 20 11.41 9.24 -32.38
N ILE A 21 10.93 10.47 -32.64
CA ILE A 21 10.10 11.22 -31.68
C ILE A 21 8.84 10.42 -31.36
N ALA A 22 8.15 9.86 -32.34
CA ALA A 22 6.96 9.05 -32.11
C ALA A 22 7.27 7.81 -31.25
N VAL A 23 8.37 7.11 -31.52
CA VAL A 23 8.78 5.91 -30.76
C VAL A 23 9.14 6.24 -29.31
N PHE A 24 9.68 7.43 -29.01
CA PHE A 24 10.06 7.80 -27.65
C PHE A 24 8.97 8.56 -26.87
N VAL A 25 8.21 9.43 -27.54
CA VAL A 25 7.22 10.31 -26.89
C VAL A 25 5.86 9.64 -26.77
N VAL A 26 5.42 8.87 -27.78
CA VAL A 26 4.08 8.24 -27.75
C VAL A 26 3.94 7.23 -26.61
N PRO A 27 4.91 6.34 -26.32
CA PRO A 27 4.79 5.44 -25.18
C PRO A 27 4.65 6.18 -23.86
N GLN A 28 5.48 7.21 -23.62
CA GLN A 28 5.41 8.03 -22.40
C GLN A 28 4.07 8.76 -22.27
N MET A 29 3.57 9.31 -23.38
CA MET A 29 2.25 9.96 -23.40
C MET A 29 1.13 8.97 -23.11
N MET A 30 1.21 7.74 -23.62
CA MET A 30 0.24 6.68 -23.29
C MET A 30 0.30 6.28 -21.82
N THR A 31 1.49 6.28 -21.21
CA THR A 31 1.65 6.06 -19.76
C THR A 31 0.93 7.15 -18.97
N ILE A 32 1.13 8.43 -19.32
CA ILE A 32 0.52 9.57 -18.61
C ILE A 32 -1.02 9.61 -18.79
N ILE A 33 -1.52 9.43 -20.01
CA ILE A 33 -2.97 9.45 -20.31
C ILE A 33 -3.67 8.21 -19.74
N GLY A 34 -2.95 7.10 -19.63
CA GLY A 34 -3.47 5.83 -19.16
C GLY A 34 -3.50 5.69 -17.64
N GLN A 35 -3.02 6.66 -16.84
CA GLN A 35 -3.03 6.54 -15.39
C GLN A 35 -4.48 6.62 -14.87
N PRO A 36 -5.06 5.53 -14.37
CA PRO A 36 -6.37 5.59 -13.73
C PRO A 36 -6.25 6.42 -12.45
N THR A 37 -7.34 7.10 -12.06
CA THR A 37 -7.48 7.57 -10.67
C THR A 37 -7.48 6.34 -9.77
N ILE A 38 -6.38 6.07 -9.07
CA ILE A 38 -6.26 4.88 -8.23
C ILE A 38 -6.84 5.19 -6.85
N ASP A 39 -8.15 5.44 -6.76
CA ASP A 39 -8.83 5.57 -5.47
C ASP A 39 -9.30 4.22 -4.90
N GLN A 40 -9.08 3.14 -5.66
CA GLN A 40 -9.40 1.77 -5.29
C GLN A 40 -8.16 0.89 -5.40
N GLY A 41 -7.96 -0.01 -4.44
CA GLY A 41 -6.80 -0.87 -4.40
C GLY A 41 -6.81 -1.77 -3.20
N THR A 42 -6.22 -2.95 -3.38
CA THR A 42 -6.02 -3.99 -2.36
C THR A 42 -5.23 -3.43 -1.17
N ARG A 43 -5.56 -3.88 0.04
CA ARG A 43 -4.83 -3.54 1.27
C ARG A 43 -4.15 -4.78 1.83
N PRO A 44 -2.96 -4.66 2.43
CA PRO A 44 -2.41 -5.75 3.22
C PRO A 44 -3.27 -6.01 4.45
N LEU A 45 -3.47 -7.28 4.79
CA LEU A 45 -4.09 -7.71 6.04
C LEU A 45 -3.01 -8.14 7.03
N VAL A 46 -2.93 -7.46 8.18
CA VAL A 46 -2.02 -7.80 9.27
C VAL A 46 -2.83 -8.32 10.46
N MET A 47 -2.71 -9.62 10.73
CA MET A 47 -3.34 -10.28 11.86
C MET A 47 -2.35 -10.37 13.01
N VAL A 48 -2.67 -9.75 14.14
CA VAL A 48 -1.94 -9.83 15.40
C VAL A 48 -2.71 -10.73 16.35
N THR A 49 -2.13 -11.88 16.66
CA THR A 49 -2.74 -12.87 17.56
C THR A 49 -1.87 -13.07 18.80
N THR A 50 -2.49 -13.14 19.96
CA THR A 50 -1.78 -13.25 21.24
C THR A 50 -2.21 -14.48 22.02
N THR A 51 -1.29 -15.11 22.76
CA THR A 51 -1.70 -15.99 23.86
C THR A 51 -2.39 -15.13 24.92
N GLY A 52 -3.47 -15.62 25.51
CA GLY A 52 -4.16 -14.90 26.57
C GLY A 52 -3.20 -14.51 27.70
N GLY A 53 -3.55 -13.49 28.47
CA GLY A 53 -2.81 -13.11 29.67
C GLY A 53 -3.44 -13.68 30.93
N ASN A 54 -3.18 -13.00 32.04
CA ASN A 54 -3.93 -13.15 33.29
C ASN A 54 -4.69 -11.87 33.67
N ARG A 55 -4.64 -10.86 32.80
CA ARG A 55 -5.33 -9.57 32.90
C ARG A 55 -5.51 -8.98 31.51
N ASP A 56 -6.40 -8.00 31.45
CA ASP A 56 -6.72 -7.24 30.25
C ASP A 56 -5.50 -6.48 29.71
N TYR A 57 -5.44 -6.26 28.40
CA TYR A 57 -4.43 -5.44 27.74
C TYR A 57 -4.91 -4.97 26.36
N GLN A 58 -4.16 -4.04 25.78
CA GLN A 58 -4.46 -3.41 24.50
C GLN A 58 -3.28 -3.55 23.53
N LEU A 59 -3.59 -3.55 22.24
CA LEU A 59 -2.58 -3.44 21.19
C LEU A 59 -2.41 -1.97 20.82
N ARG A 60 -1.18 -1.47 20.82
CA ARG A 60 -0.84 -0.17 20.24
C ARG A 60 -0.03 -0.37 18.97
N VAL A 61 -0.43 0.32 17.90
CA VAL A 61 0.20 0.27 16.58
C VAL A 61 0.53 1.69 16.13
N ARG A 62 1.83 1.97 15.94
CA ARG A 62 2.32 3.22 15.35
C ARG A 62 2.78 2.95 13.94
N ASN A 63 2.08 3.47 12.94
CA ASN A 63 2.45 3.33 11.53
C ASN A 63 3.16 4.59 11.05
N TYR A 64 4.22 4.40 10.28
CA TYR A 64 5.01 5.48 9.73
C TYR A 64 5.32 5.21 8.26
N VAL A 65 5.10 6.23 7.44
CA VAL A 65 5.59 6.29 6.06
C VAL A 65 6.61 7.41 6.01
N ASP A 66 7.83 7.10 5.62
CA ASP A 66 8.91 8.09 5.54
C ASP A 66 8.82 8.99 4.29
N ASP A 67 9.80 9.87 4.12
CA ASP A 67 9.87 10.79 2.98
C ASP A 67 10.28 10.12 1.66
N HIS A 68 10.67 8.85 1.68
CA HIS A 68 10.91 8.00 0.51
C HIS A 68 9.70 7.10 0.20
N GLY A 69 8.68 7.10 1.08
CA GLY A 69 7.50 6.27 0.97
C GLY A 69 7.66 4.88 1.59
N GLU A 70 8.75 4.59 2.30
CA GLU A 70 8.91 3.31 2.99
C GLU A 70 7.91 3.19 4.14
N TYR A 71 7.16 2.08 4.16
CA TYR A 71 6.18 1.81 5.21
C TYR A 71 6.76 0.91 6.32
N SER A 72 6.58 1.37 7.56
CA SER A 72 6.88 0.62 8.76
C SER A 72 5.77 0.75 9.80
N PHE A 73 5.69 -0.20 10.71
CA PHE A 73 4.82 -0.11 11.87
C PHE A 73 5.48 -0.69 13.11
N VAL A 74 5.21 -0.08 14.27
CA VAL A 74 5.71 -0.49 15.57
C VAL A 74 4.54 -0.96 16.42
N LEU A 75 4.64 -2.19 16.90
CA LEU A 75 3.66 -2.79 17.81
C LEU A 75 4.14 -2.71 19.25
N SER A 76 3.22 -2.50 20.18
CA SER A 76 3.44 -2.62 21.62
C SER A 76 2.19 -3.20 22.27
N ILE A 77 2.35 -4.05 23.29
CA ILE A 77 1.23 -4.50 24.11
C ILE A 77 1.22 -3.62 25.36
N VAL A 78 0.13 -2.90 25.59
CA VAL A 78 0.03 -1.88 26.63
C VAL A 78 -1.12 -2.15 27.60
N ASP A 79 -1.02 -1.62 28.81
CA ASP A 79 -2.12 -1.59 29.76
C ASP A 79 -2.02 -0.37 30.69
N ASP A 80 -3.16 0.06 31.22
CA ASP A 80 -3.17 1.00 32.34
C ASP A 80 -2.77 0.27 33.64
N ASP A 81 -2.02 0.94 34.50
CA ASP A 81 -1.57 0.41 35.79
C ASP A 81 -0.59 -0.79 35.73
N VAL A 82 0.49 -0.65 34.96
CA VAL A 82 1.60 -1.62 34.96
C VAL A 82 2.68 -1.22 35.97
N THR A 83 3.09 -2.17 36.80
CA THR A 83 4.15 -2.01 37.81
C THR A 83 5.24 -3.06 37.59
N TYR A 84 6.50 -2.61 37.59
CA TYR A 84 7.68 -3.42 37.23
C TYR A 84 8.55 -3.82 38.43
N ASP A 85 8.12 -3.54 39.65
CA ASP A 85 8.87 -3.82 40.87
C ASP A 85 8.65 -5.25 41.39
N SER A 86 9.29 -5.60 42.52
CA SER A 86 9.16 -6.93 43.11
C SER A 86 7.75 -7.13 43.67
N GLY A 87 6.90 -7.85 42.93
CA GLY A 87 5.47 -7.99 43.23
C GLY A 87 4.58 -7.17 42.30
N GLY A 88 5.16 -6.51 41.30
CA GLY A 88 4.45 -5.87 40.21
C GLY A 88 3.66 -6.86 39.35
N ASN A 89 2.90 -6.31 38.42
CA ASN A 89 1.92 -7.01 37.61
C ASN A 89 2.29 -7.06 36.11
N ALA A 90 3.52 -6.68 35.76
CA ALA A 90 4.06 -6.86 34.41
C ALA A 90 4.20 -8.36 34.10
N PHE A 91 3.84 -8.74 32.88
CA PHE A 91 4.00 -10.09 32.36
C PHE A 91 4.34 -10.05 30.88
N GLU A 92 4.73 -11.20 30.34
CA GLU A 92 5.06 -11.37 28.94
C GLU A 92 3.90 -12.01 28.18
N VAL A 93 3.66 -11.52 26.97
CA VAL A 93 2.60 -11.97 26.05
C VAL A 93 3.26 -12.60 24.84
N ASP A 94 2.86 -13.82 24.47
CA ASP A 94 3.33 -14.40 23.20
C ASP A 94 2.53 -13.79 22.06
N VAL A 95 3.22 -13.08 21.18
CA VAL A 95 2.65 -12.37 20.04
C VAL A 95 3.02 -13.09 18.76
N GLN A 96 2.02 -13.34 17.92
CA GLN A 96 2.20 -13.81 16.56
C GLN A 96 1.60 -12.77 15.60
N ILE A 97 2.45 -12.20 14.76
CA ILE A 97 2.09 -11.27 13.69
C ILE A 97 2.04 -12.09 12.40
N THR A 98 0.98 -11.96 11.62
CA THR A 98 0.83 -12.66 10.34
C THR A 98 0.32 -11.70 9.28
N MET A 99 1.02 -11.60 8.15
CA MET A 99 0.57 -10.80 7.01
C MET A 99 0.12 -11.70 5.86
N ALA A 100 -1.05 -11.43 5.29
CA ALA A 100 -1.50 -12.07 4.06
C ALA A 100 -1.03 -11.27 2.84
N HIS A 101 -0.41 -11.93 1.86
CA HIS A 101 -0.06 -11.31 0.58
C HIS A 101 -0.02 -12.34 -0.55
N LEU A 102 0.02 -11.86 -1.80
CA LEU A 102 0.18 -12.72 -2.96
C LEU A 102 1.58 -13.32 -2.99
N ALA A 103 1.69 -14.60 -3.40
CA ALA A 103 2.96 -15.32 -3.49
C ALA A 103 4.02 -14.65 -4.40
N SER A 104 3.58 -13.82 -5.34
CA SER A 104 4.42 -13.09 -6.29
C SER A 104 5.00 -11.79 -5.74
N SER A 105 4.56 -11.33 -4.56
CA SER A 105 4.94 -10.04 -3.99
C SER A 105 5.89 -10.21 -2.80
N PRO A 106 6.86 -9.29 -2.60
CA PRO A 106 7.66 -9.28 -1.38
C PRO A 106 6.75 -9.04 -0.17
N GLY A 107 6.99 -9.77 0.91
CA GLY A 107 6.09 -9.79 2.05
C GLY A 107 6.49 -8.82 3.17
N MET A 108 6.46 -9.32 4.41
CA MET A 108 6.70 -8.54 5.63
C MET A 108 7.99 -9.00 6.31
N SER A 109 8.74 -8.04 6.84
CA SER A 109 9.87 -8.31 7.74
C SER A 109 9.63 -7.68 9.11
N CYS A 110 10.04 -8.36 10.18
CA CYS A 110 9.83 -7.89 11.55
C CYS A 110 11.05 -8.16 12.44
N GLY A 111 11.29 -7.27 13.41
CA GLY A 111 12.40 -7.39 14.35
C GLY A 111 13.72 -6.84 13.80
N PRO A 112 14.85 -7.05 14.50
CA PRO A 112 16.17 -6.61 14.02
C PRO A 112 16.45 -7.24 12.65
N GLU A 113 17.14 -6.50 11.77
CA GLU A 113 17.30 -6.59 10.30
C GLU A 113 17.41 -7.98 9.60
N SER A 114 17.38 -9.09 10.34
CA SER A 114 17.40 -10.49 9.86
C SER A 114 16.21 -11.36 10.32
N GLY A 115 15.22 -10.82 11.04
CA GLY A 115 14.01 -11.53 11.43
C GLY A 115 13.08 -11.76 10.24
N VAL A 116 13.47 -12.65 9.32
CA VAL A 116 12.64 -13.02 8.18
C VAL A 116 11.40 -13.74 8.73
N ALA A 117 10.22 -13.16 8.50
CA ALA A 117 8.96 -13.83 8.78
C ALA A 117 8.96 -15.17 8.04
N SER A 118 8.58 -16.24 8.73
CA SER A 118 8.45 -17.55 8.09
C SER A 118 7.21 -17.52 7.19
N THR A 119 7.38 -17.75 5.89
CA THR A 119 6.25 -17.96 4.99
C THR A 119 5.57 -19.30 5.32
N VAL A 120 4.26 -19.28 5.54
CA VAL A 120 3.45 -20.43 5.91
C VAL A 120 2.19 -20.54 5.07
N GLU A 121 1.66 -21.76 4.96
CA GLU A 121 0.38 -22.05 4.31
C GLU A 121 -0.79 -21.74 5.24
N THR A 122 -1.98 -21.49 4.67
CA THR A 122 -3.23 -21.22 5.39
C THR A 122 -3.54 -22.24 6.49
N ALA A 123 -3.27 -23.53 6.24
CA ALA A 123 -3.51 -24.61 7.19
C ALA A 123 -2.62 -24.53 8.45
N SER A 124 -1.49 -23.83 8.37
CA SER A 124 -0.53 -23.63 9.47
C SER A 124 -0.83 -22.40 10.33
N LEU A 125 -1.85 -21.62 9.98
CA LEU A 125 -2.33 -20.50 10.77
C LEU A 125 -3.01 -20.99 12.05
N ASN A 126 -2.86 -20.24 13.13
CA ASN A 126 -3.56 -20.52 14.39
C ASN A 126 -5.08 -20.30 14.24
N ALA A 127 -5.86 -20.73 15.23
CA ALA A 127 -7.31 -20.70 15.13
C ALA A 127 -7.87 -19.28 15.00
N GLY A 128 -7.33 -18.32 15.75
CA GLY A 128 -7.73 -16.92 15.68
C GLY A 128 -7.41 -16.26 14.35
N ALA A 129 -6.19 -16.44 13.83
CA ALA A 129 -5.78 -15.90 12.54
C ALA A 129 -6.64 -16.48 11.39
N ARG A 130 -6.95 -17.78 11.40
CA ARG A 130 -7.88 -18.35 10.42
C ARG A 130 -9.28 -17.75 10.52
N ARG A 131 -9.73 -17.40 11.72
CA ARG A 131 -11.04 -16.78 11.93
C ARG A 131 -11.07 -15.35 11.41
N MET A 132 -10.07 -14.53 11.74
CA MET A 132 -9.88 -13.18 11.20
C MET A 132 -9.90 -13.18 9.68
N LEU A 133 -9.05 -14.02 9.08
CA LEU A 133 -8.98 -14.23 7.64
C LEU A 133 -10.32 -14.65 7.03
N ALA A 134 -11.08 -15.52 7.71
CA ALA A 134 -12.38 -15.94 7.24
C ALA A 134 -13.42 -14.81 7.31
N VAL A 135 -13.40 -13.97 8.35
CA VAL A 135 -14.33 -12.85 8.47
C VAL A 135 -13.99 -11.76 7.46
N ASP A 136 -12.70 -11.42 7.29
CA ASP A 136 -12.25 -10.51 6.23
C ASP A 136 -12.76 -10.98 4.87
N ALA A 137 -12.53 -12.25 4.50
CA ALA A 137 -12.98 -12.83 3.23
C ALA A 137 -14.49 -12.69 2.98
N ASN A 138 -15.31 -12.64 4.03
CA ASN A 138 -16.77 -12.55 3.91
C ASN A 138 -17.29 -11.11 3.98
N SER A 139 -16.43 -10.14 4.26
CA SER A 139 -16.83 -8.75 4.43
C SER A 139 -17.11 -8.02 3.10
N GLY A 140 -16.98 -8.73 1.96
CA GLY A 140 -17.34 -8.22 0.64
C GLY A 140 -16.44 -7.07 0.23
N SER A 141 -17.04 -5.91 -0.11
CA SER A 141 -16.29 -4.69 -0.54
C SER A 141 -15.31 -4.17 0.51
N ARG A 142 -15.49 -4.56 1.78
CA ARG A 142 -14.63 -4.17 2.89
C ARG A 142 -13.43 -5.09 3.10
N SER A 143 -13.37 -6.21 2.38
CA SER A 143 -12.31 -7.18 2.54
C SER A 143 -11.00 -6.65 1.98
N SER A 144 -9.99 -6.60 2.84
CA SER A 144 -8.61 -6.34 2.44
C SER A 144 -8.10 -7.40 1.46
N THR A 145 -8.51 -8.67 1.64
CA THR A 145 -8.07 -9.80 0.81
C THR A 145 -8.85 -9.96 -0.51
N LEU A 146 -10.16 -9.70 -0.57
CA LEU A 146 -10.94 -9.79 -1.83
C LEU A 146 -10.68 -8.64 -2.78
N GLN A 147 -10.30 -7.46 -2.28
CA GLN A 147 -9.89 -6.36 -3.17
C GLN A 147 -8.70 -6.77 -4.05
N ALA A 148 -7.89 -7.77 -3.64
CA ALA A 148 -6.77 -8.28 -4.42
C ALA A 148 -7.13 -9.16 -5.62
N THR A 149 -8.31 -9.76 -5.65
CA THR A 149 -8.71 -10.69 -6.71
C THR A 149 -9.61 -10.06 -7.78
N GLY A 150 -9.81 -8.73 -7.75
CA GLY A 150 -10.53 -8.00 -8.79
C GLY A 150 -12.05 -8.28 -8.82
N GLY A 151 -12.67 -8.44 -7.65
CA GLY A 151 -14.12 -8.58 -7.55
C GLY A 151 -14.85 -7.30 -8.01
N ASP A 152 -15.16 -7.22 -9.30
CA ASP A 152 -15.83 -6.09 -9.98
C ASP A 152 -17.28 -5.80 -9.53
N ASP A 153 -17.82 -6.52 -8.54
CA ASP A 153 -19.27 -6.58 -8.25
C ASP A 153 -19.63 -6.39 -6.75
N LEU A 154 -18.92 -5.53 -6.03
CA LEU A 154 -19.19 -5.28 -4.62
C LEU A 154 -19.82 -3.89 -4.42
N ASP A 155 -21.15 -3.86 -4.47
CA ASP A 155 -22.00 -2.70 -4.22
C ASP A 155 -21.65 -2.03 -2.85
N PRO A 156 -21.11 -0.80 -2.85
CA PRO A 156 -20.75 -0.09 -1.63
C PRO A 156 -21.97 0.39 -0.81
N ALA A 157 -23.20 0.18 -1.29
CA ALA A 157 -24.43 0.65 -0.64
C ALA A 157 -25.00 -0.25 0.48
N ALA A 158 -24.36 -1.38 0.81
CA ALA A 158 -24.81 -2.20 1.93
C ALA A 158 -24.50 -1.51 3.28
N GLY A 159 -25.57 -1.11 3.98
CA GLY A 159 -25.57 -0.16 5.10
C GLY A 159 -24.67 -0.48 6.30
N GLY A 160 -24.50 0.52 7.16
CA GLY A 160 -23.56 0.60 8.29
C GLY A 160 -23.79 -0.35 9.48
N GLY A 161 -24.10 -1.62 9.24
CA GLY A 161 -23.93 -2.69 10.21
C GLY A 161 -22.61 -3.43 9.97
N ALA A 162 -22.04 -4.01 11.03
CA ALA A 162 -21.05 -5.08 10.86
C ALA A 162 -21.70 -6.22 10.04
N PRO A 163 -20.98 -6.86 9.10
CA PRO A 163 -21.53 -7.99 8.35
C PRO A 163 -22.00 -9.05 9.34
N ALA A 164 -23.28 -9.44 9.24
CA ALA A 164 -23.79 -10.56 10.00
C ALA A 164 -22.95 -11.80 9.64
N PRO A 165 -22.52 -12.62 10.61
CA PRO A 165 -21.77 -13.83 10.30
C PRO A 165 -22.57 -14.66 9.30
N SER A 166 -22.02 -14.85 8.11
CA SER A 166 -22.65 -15.68 7.09
C SER A 166 -22.80 -17.10 7.67
N GLY A 167 -23.99 -17.70 7.53
CA GLY A 167 -24.25 -19.07 7.99
C GLY A 167 -23.49 -20.15 7.19
N GLN A 168 -22.66 -19.73 6.25
CA GLN A 168 -21.88 -20.59 5.38
C GLN A 168 -20.45 -20.07 5.36
N ALA A 169 -19.56 -20.75 6.08
CA ALA A 169 -18.13 -20.46 6.01
C ALA A 169 -17.68 -20.63 4.55
N PRO A 170 -17.01 -19.64 3.95
CA PRO A 170 -16.52 -19.74 2.58
C PRO A 170 -15.52 -20.89 2.51
N ASN A 171 -15.38 -21.46 1.32
CA ASN A 171 -14.28 -22.40 1.07
C ASN A 171 -12.97 -21.59 1.02
N LEU A 172 -12.37 -21.39 2.20
CA LEU A 172 -11.12 -20.63 2.37
C LEU A 172 -10.00 -21.19 1.49
N GLU A 173 -9.97 -22.51 1.24
CA GLU A 173 -8.92 -23.13 0.42
C GLU A 173 -8.93 -22.57 -1.01
N ALA A 174 -10.09 -22.50 -1.66
CA ALA A 174 -10.20 -21.99 -3.03
C ALA A 174 -9.98 -20.47 -3.16
N LEU A 175 -10.13 -19.72 -2.06
CA LEU A 175 -9.94 -18.27 -2.02
C LEU A 175 -8.48 -17.86 -1.82
N TYR A 176 -7.66 -18.76 -1.27
CA TYR A 176 -6.30 -18.45 -0.83
C TYR A 176 -5.22 -19.30 -1.47
N ASP A 177 -5.52 -20.04 -2.54
CA ASP A 177 -4.50 -20.80 -3.30
C ASP A 177 -3.35 -19.90 -3.82
N ASP A 178 -3.60 -18.60 -4.03
CA ASP A 178 -2.61 -17.62 -4.50
C ASP A 178 -1.96 -16.81 -3.36
N PHE A 179 -2.46 -16.94 -2.13
CA PHE A 179 -1.95 -16.21 -0.97
C PHE A 179 -0.92 -17.02 -0.21
N VAL A 180 0.09 -16.33 0.28
CA VAL A 180 1.05 -16.83 1.25
C VAL A 180 0.99 -15.94 2.50
N PHE A 181 1.38 -16.52 3.64
CA PHE A 181 1.31 -15.83 4.92
C PHE A 181 2.69 -15.71 5.54
N ASP A 182 3.14 -14.49 5.73
CA ASP A 182 4.38 -14.23 6.44
C ASP A 182 4.09 -14.15 7.94
N ARG A 183 4.67 -15.08 8.70
CA ARG A 183 4.47 -15.20 10.14
C ARG A 183 5.73 -14.85 10.92
N TYR A 184 5.59 -13.91 11.84
CA TYR A 184 6.59 -13.58 12.85
C TYR A 184 6.05 -13.90 14.25
N THR A 185 6.89 -14.48 15.11
CA THR A 185 6.51 -14.84 16.48
C THR A 185 7.56 -14.30 17.44
N THR A 186 7.09 -13.71 18.53
CA THR A 186 7.94 -13.12 19.56
C THR A 186 7.20 -13.10 20.89
N GLN A 187 7.92 -12.79 21.95
CA GLN A 187 7.36 -12.60 23.27
C GLN A 187 7.60 -11.14 23.68
N MET A 188 6.52 -10.42 24.04
CA MET A 188 6.57 -9.00 24.35
C MET A 188 6.21 -8.74 25.81
N SER A 189 6.95 -7.88 26.48
CA SER A 189 6.63 -7.43 27.83
C SER A 189 5.53 -6.37 27.81
N LEU A 190 4.59 -6.49 28.75
CA LEU A 190 3.52 -5.51 28.92
C LEU A 190 4.08 -4.13 29.27
N LEU A 191 3.74 -3.14 28.45
CA LEU A 191 4.19 -1.76 28.58
C LEU A 191 3.13 -0.90 29.29
N ASP A 192 3.55 -0.03 30.21
CA ASP A 192 2.66 0.99 30.77
C ASP A 192 2.22 1.96 29.65
N ASP A 193 0.92 2.26 29.59
CA ASP A 193 0.31 2.99 28.47
C ASP A 193 0.84 4.44 28.29
N SER A 194 1.55 4.98 29.28
CA SER A 194 2.20 6.29 29.20
C SER A 194 3.47 6.28 28.34
N TYR A 195 4.05 5.10 28.09
CA TYR A 195 5.21 4.96 27.21
C TYR A 195 4.77 4.76 25.76
N VAL A 196 5.50 5.43 24.86
CA VAL A 196 5.31 5.32 23.41
C VAL A 196 6.68 5.05 22.78
N TYR A 197 6.74 4.02 21.95
CA TYR A 197 7.90 3.71 21.13
C TYR A 197 7.58 3.99 19.66
N ASP A 198 8.50 4.69 18.99
CA ASP A 198 8.43 4.98 17.54
C ASP A 198 9.34 4.05 16.72
N THR A 199 10.11 3.18 17.38
CA THR A 199 11.00 2.18 16.77
C THR A 199 10.97 0.89 17.60
N ALA A 200 11.58 -0.18 17.10
CA ALA A 200 11.82 -1.38 17.90
C ALA A 200 12.55 -1.05 19.23
N SER A 201 12.21 -1.77 20.30
CA SER A 201 12.80 -1.56 21.63
C SER A 201 12.98 -2.88 22.36
N GLU A 202 14.24 -3.20 22.65
CA GLU A 202 14.66 -4.35 23.46
C GLU A 202 15.60 -3.88 24.56
N SER A 203 15.36 -4.28 25.81
CA SER A 203 16.22 -3.92 26.94
C SER A 203 16.16 -4.96 28.04
N ASN A 204 17.32 -5.31 28.61
CA ASN A 204 17.46 -6.30 29.69
C ASN A 204 16.84 -7.68 29.37
N GLY A 205 16.80 -8.07 28.10
CA GLY A 205 16.19 -9.33 27.64
C GLY A 205 14.67 -9.25 27.43
N PHE A 206 14.06 -8.09 27.62
CA PHE A 206 12.65 -7.85 27.37
C PHE A 206 12.45 -7.13 26.03
N THR A 207 11.51 -7.62 25.23
CA THR A 207 11.05 -6.94 24.01
C THR A 207 9.83 -6.09 24.36
N TRP A 208 9.98 -4.78 24.27
CA TRP A 208 8.90 -3.83 24.59
C TRP A 208 8.11 -3.42 23.36
N ALA A 209 8.81 -3.30 22.23
CA ALA A 209 8.22 -2.91 20.96
C ALA A 209 8.91 -3.62 19.80
N VAL A 210 8.11 -3.98 18.79
CA VAL A 210 8.58 -4.67 17.59
C VAL A 210 8.27 -3.80 16.39
N GLU A 211 9.29 -3.51 15.59
CA GLU A 211 9.13 -2.84 14.30
C GLU A 211 9.01 -3.88 13.19
N CYS A 212 8.09 -3.63 12.27
CA CYS A 212 7.88 -4.39 11.06
C CYS A 212 7.83 -3.46 9.85
N ARG A 213 8.21 -3.99 8.69
CA ARG A 213 8.17 -3.29 7.40
C ARG A 213 7.38 -4.12 6.40
N ILE A 214 6.59 -3.44 5.57
CA ILE A 214 5.86 -4.04 4.45
C ILE A 214 6.39 -3.41 3.18
N ASP A 215 6.62 -4.24 2.17
CA ASP A 215 7.11 -3.77 0.88
C ASP A 215 6.18 -2.72 0.24
N ASN A 216 6.79 -1.72 -0.38
CA ASN A 216 6.07 -0.60 -0.99
C ASN A 216 5.09 -1.07 -2.08
N ALA A 217 5.39 -2.15 -2.81
CA ALA A 217 4.49 -2.69 -3.83
C ALA A 217 3.13 -3.13 -3.27
N LEU A 218 3.07 -3.49 -1.99
CA LEU A 218 1.84 -3.93 -1.35
C LEU A 218 0.95 -2.76 -0.90
N VAL A 219 1.55 -1.66 -0.42
CA VAL A 219 0.86 -0.52 0.17
C VAL A 219 0.69 0.68 -0.77
N TRP A 220 1.50 0.78 -1.82
CA TRP A 220 1.41 1.87 -2.80
C TRP A 220 0.78 1.41 -4.12
N ARG A 221 -0.04 2.29 -4.70
CA ARG A 221 -0.51 2.16 -6.08
C ARG A 221 -0.06 3.36 -6.87
N THR A 222 0.88 3.12 -7.77
CA THR A 222 1.55 4.12 -8.60
C THR A 222 2.02 3.42 -9.90
N THR A 223 2.64 4.15 -10.83
CA THR A 223 3.35 3.56 -11.98
C THR A 223 4.67 2.85 -11.62
N ASP A 224 5.32 3.28 -10.54
CA ASP A 224 6.50 2.62 -9.97
C ASP A 224 6.42 2.64 -8.44
N ALA A 225 6.14 1.47 -7.85
CA ALA A 225 5.97 1.34 -6.42
C ALA A 225 7.31 1.33 -5.65
N ALA A 226 8.46 1.20 -6.33
CA ALA A 226 9.76 1.34 -5.68
C ALA A 226 10.05 2.80 -5.30
N GLU A 227 9.54 3.74 -6.09
CA GLU A 227 9.75 5.18 -5.93
C GLU A 227 8.40 5.92 -5.87
N PRO A 228 7.53 5.60 -4.90
CA PRO A 228 6.13 6.04 -4.93
C PRO A 228 5.99 7.55 -4.78
N VAL A 229 6.88 8.18 -4.01
CA VAL A 229 6.87 9.64 -3.78
C VAL A 229 7.36 10.44 -5.00
N GLU A 230 8.05 9.81 -5.95
CA GLU A 230 8.53 10.45 -7.18
C GLU A 230 7.47 10.45 -8.28
N GLN A 231 6.36 9.73 -8.10
CA GLN A 231 5.33 9.60 -9.13
C GLN A 231 4.38 10.80 -9.13
N ALA A 232 3.94 11.22 -10.33
CA ALA A 232 2.98 12.30 -10.51
C ALA A 232 1.68 12.10 -9.70
N GLN A 233 1.23 10.85 -9.59
CA GLN A 233 0.14 10.42 -8.74
C GLN A 233 0.52 9.14 -8.00
N ALA A 234 0.21 9.11 -6.71
CA ALA A 234 0.41 7.95 -5.87
C ALA A 234 -0.75 7.82 -4.89
N THR A 235 -1.23 6.59 -4.69
CA THR A 235 -2.19 6.30 -3.63
C THR A 235 -1.57 5.34 -2.64
N PHE A 236 -1.59 5.74 -1.37
CA PHE A 236 -1.20 4.89 -0.26
C PHE A 236 -2.44 4.23 0.35
N PHE A 237 -2.40 2.90 0.42
CA PHE A 237 -3.39 2.04 1.03
C PHE A 237 -2.81 1.44 2.29
N ALA A 238 -3.10 2.07 3.44
CA ALA A 238 -2.62 1.57 4.71
C ALA A 238 -3.18 0.16 4.99
N PRO A 239 -2.39 -0.73 5.64
CA PRO A 239 -2.86 -2.05 6.03
C PRO A 239 -4.09 -2.00 6.93
N GLU A 240 -4.90 -3.05 6.84
CA GLU A 240 -5.87 -3.40 7.85
C GLU A 240 -5.19 -4.21 8.95
N PHE A 241 -5.52 -3.90 10.20
CA PHE A 241 -5.02 -4.61 11.36
C PHE A 241 -6.16 -5.32 12.06
N ASP A 242 -5.96 -6.61 12.31
CA ASP A 242 -6.84 -7.45 13.12
C ASP A 242 -6.10 -7.85 14.39
N PHE A 243 -6.78 -7.80 15.54
CA PHE A 243 -6.22 -8.11 16.85
C PHE A 243 -7.11 -9.03 17.67
N GLY A 244 -6.54 -10.15 18.14
CA GLY A 244 -7.32 -11.13 18.89
C GLY A 244 -6.49 -12.28 19.46
N PRO A 245 -7.14 -13.37 19.88
CA PRO A 245 -6.47 -14.52 20.49
C PRO A 245 -5.78 -15.40 19.43
N GLN A 246 -4.75 -16.16 19.82
CA GLN A 246 -4.24 -17.27 19.00
C GLN A 246 -5.22 -18.46 18.97
N GLY A 247 -5.98 -18.63 20.06
CA GLY A 247 -7.06 -19.61 20.18
C GLY A 247 -8.37 -19.14 19.54
N THR A 248 -9.48 -19.73 19.96
CA THR A 248 -10.82 -19.38 19.44
C THR A 248 -11.55 -18.36 20.30
N THR A 249 -11.11 -18.06 21.51
CA THR A 249 -11.83 -17.17 22.44
C THR A 249 -10.91 -16.07 22.92
N SER A 250 -11.39 -14.81 22.84
CA SER A 250 -10.65 -13.68 23.41
C SER A 250 -10.86 -13.65 24.91
N ASP A 251 -9.79 -13.64 25.68
CA ASP A 251 -9.90 -13.60 27.13
C ASP A 251 -9.59 -12.20 27.67
N TYR A 252 -8.58 -11.53 27.08
CA TYR A 252 -7.96 -10.34 27.68
C TYR A 252 -7.65 -9.22 26.67
N GLN A 253 -7.80 -9.47 25.37
CA GLN A 253 -7.59 -8.47 24.33
C GLN A 253 -8.76 -7.47 24.35
N ARG A 254 -8.54 -6.24 24.82
CA ARG A 254 -9.61 -5.26 25.07
C ARG A 254 -9.76 -4.17 24.03
N ASP A 255 -8.64 -3.65 23.54
CA ASP A 255 -8.66 -2.54 22.60
C ASP A 255 -7.45 -2.56 21.67
N MET A 256 -7.54 -1.75 20.62
CA MET A 256 -6.50 -1.54 19.64
C MET A 256 -6.43 -0.05 19.27
N ASP A 257 -5.32 0.59 19.62
CA ASP A 257 -5.03 1.99 19.30
C ASP A 257 -4.04 2.04 18.13
N ILE A 258 -4.52 2.51 16.98
CA ILE A 258 -3.71 2.60 15.77
C ILE A 258 -3.62 4.04 15.32
N THR A 259 -2.40 4.54 15.20
CA THR A 259 -2.14 5.83 14.60
C THR A 259 -1.20 5.69 13.43
N MET A 260 -1.39 6.53 12.42
CA MET A 260 -0.52 6.60 11.27
C MET A 260 -0.01 8.03 11.08
N SER A 261 1.25 8.12 10.68
CA SER A 261 1.91 9.34 10.21
C SER A 261 2.49 9.09 8.82
N LEU A 262 2.14 9.94 7.86
CA LEU A 262 2.74 9.95 6.52
C LEU A 262 3.59 11.21 6.35
N ALA A 263 4.90 11.06 6.20
CA ALA A 263 5.82 12.18 6.08
C ALA A 263 5.56 13.00 4.81
N ARG A 264 5.74 14.31 4.92
CA ARG A 264 5.59 15.24 3.80
C ARG A 264 6.92 15.34 3.06
N ALA A 265 7.04 14.59 1.95
CA ALA A 265 8.15 14.73 1.02
C ALA A 265 8.05 16.04 0.22
N ASP A 266 9.18 16.58 -0.22
CA ASP A 266 9.21 17.78 -1.06
C ASP A 266 8.47 17.53 -2.38
N GLY A 267 7.64 18.49 -2.81
CA GLY A 267 6.84 18.38 -4.02
C GLY A 267 5.57 17.52 -3.90
N LEU A 268 5.46 16.70 -2.85
CA LEU A 268 4.30 15.84 -2.59
C LEU A 268 3.19 16.60 -1.85
N ASP A 269 1.99 16.60 -2.42
CA ASP A 269 0.79 17.16 -1.81
C ASP A 269 -0.27 16.09 -1.55
N LEU A 270 -0.90 16.17 -0.39
CA LEU A 270 -2.13 15.43 -0.11
C LEU A 270 -3.29 16.06 -0.85
N VAL A 271 -3.82 15.33 -1.84
CA VAL A 271 -5.02 15.70 -2.57
C VAL A 271 -6.25 15.40 -1.72
N ARG A 272 -6.28 14.19 -1.13
CA ARG A 272 -7.38 13.74 -0.28
C ARG A 272 -6.96 12.57 0.60
N SER A 273 -7.56 12.45 1.78
CA SER A 273 -7.50 11.24 2.59
C SER A 273 -8.88 10.78 3.05
N TYR A 274 -9.00 9.48 3.33
CA TYR A 274 -10.20 8.87 3.90
C TYR A 274 -9.81 7.92 5.04
N PRO A 275 -10.22 8.19 6.29
CA PRO A 275 -10.83 9.44 6.76
C PRO A 275 -9.90 10.65 6.59
N GLU A 276 -10.45 11.86 6.78
CA GLU A 276 -9.69 13.10 6.69
C GLU A 276 -8.56 13.12 7.73
N SER A 277 -7.37 13.53 7.28
CA SER A 277 -6.16 13.51 8.09
C SER A 277 -5.89 14.87 8.71
N GLU A 278 -5.33 14.86 9.91
CA GLU A 278 -4.76 16.07 10.50
C GLU A 278 -3.49 16.47 9.74
N VAL A 279 -3.39 17.74 9.38
CA VAL A 279 -2.24 18.27 8.65
C VAL A 279 -1.23 18.84 9.64
N GLY A 280 -0.12 18.14 9.81
CA GLY A 280 1.03 18.58 10.58
C GLY A 280 2.03 19.40 9.77
N ALA A 281 3.05 19.93 10.47
CA ALA A 281 4.13 20.67 9.84
C ALA A 281 5.03 19.78 8.96
N ARG A 282 5.15 18.49 9.30
CA ARG A 282 6.04 17.52 8.65
C ARG A 282 5.35 16.24 8.20
N ASP A 283 4.09 16.06 8.56
CA ASP A 283 3.35 14.82 8.36
C ASP A 283 1.86 15.08 8.15
N TRP A 284 1.16 14.06 7.64
CA TRP A 284 -0.28 13.92 7.73
C TRP A 284 -0.58 12.78 8.70
N ARG A 285 -1.50 12.99 9.64
CA ARG A 285 -1.80 12.03 10.70
C ARG A 285 -3.24 11.58 10.69
N THR A 286 -3.45 10.30 10.96
CA THR A 286 -4.78 9.70 11.09
C THR A 286 -4.78 8.64 12.19
N THR A 287 -5.80 8.64 13.03
CA THR A 287 -6.08 7.55 13.98
C THR A 287 -7.15 6.64 13.39
N TYR A 288 -6.98 5.33 13.53
CA TYR A 288 -7.92 4.36 12.97
C TYR A 288 -9.07 4.18 13.96
N SER A 289 -10.25 3.88 13.45
CA SER A 289 -11.37 3.49 14.30
C SER A 289 -11.37 1.97 14.48
N ASN A 290 -11.14 1.52 15.71
CA ASN A 290 -11.28 0.11 16.06
C ASN A 290 -12.76 -0.30 16.08
N GLN A 291 -13.05 -1.49 15.58
CA GLN A 291 -14.37 -2.13 15.60
C GLN A 291 -14.21 -3.57 16.08
N TRP A 292 -15.22 -4.08 16.78
CA TRP A 292 -15.19 -5.44 17.33
C TRP A 292 -16.13 -6.37 16.57
N ASN A 293 -15.63 -7.55 16.21
CA ASN A 293 -16.45 -8.66 15.73
C ASN A 293 -16.80 -9.57 16.91
N GLY A 294 -17.98 -9.39 17.50
CA GLY A 294 -18.42 -10.16 18.66
C GLY A 294 -18.31 -9.38 19.98
N GLU A 295 -18.43 -10.11 21.09
CA GLU A 295 -18.23 -9.55 22.43
C GLU A 295 -17.05 -10.24 23.10
N LEU A 296 -16.38 -9.55 24.02
CA LEU A 296 -15.29 -10.14 24.79
C LEU A 296 -15.73 -11.41 25.53
N GLY A 297 -14.87 -12.44 25.50
CA GLY A 297 -15.13 -13.75 26.08
C GLY A 297 -15.95 -14.66 25.18
N GLN A 298 -16.46 -14.18 24.04
CA GLN A 298 -17.13 -15.01 23.05
C GLN A 298 -16.13 -15.68 22.10
N GLU A 299 -16.55 -16.84 21.57
CA GLU A 299 -15.82 -17.52 20.52
C GLU A 299 -15.80 -16.66 19.24
N GLY A 300 -14.60 -16.47 18.70
CA GLY A 300 -14.36 -15.74 17.46
C GLY A 300 -14.30 -14.22 17.64
N ASN A 301 -14.19 -13.71 18.88
CA ASN A 301 -14.07 -12.28 19.13
C ASN A 301 -12.68 -11.73 18.77
N PHE A 302 -12.66 -10.65 17.99
CA PHE A 302 -11.45 -9.90 17.64
C PHE A 302 -11.79 -8.45 17.28
N GLY A 303 -10.82 -7.56 17.50
CA GLY A 303 -10.88 -6.17 17.04
C GLY A 303 -10.27 -6.04 15.65
N TYR A 304 -10.80 -5.16 14.82
CA TYR A 304 -10.28 -4.85 13.50
C TYR A 304 -10.34 -3.35 13.23
N ALA A 305 -9.37 -2.86 12.46
CA ALA A 305 -9.29 -1.46 12.10
C ALA A 305 -8.82 -1.32 10.65
N THR A 306 -9.74 -0.86 9.80
CA THR A 306 -9.44 -0.56 8.41
C THR A 306 -8.59 0.69 8.31
N GLY A 307 -7.46 0.58 7.61
CA GLY A 307 -6.53 1.69 7.44
C GLY A 307 -7.03 2.79 6.50
N PRO A 308 -6.49 4.01 6.63
CA PRO A 308 -6.81 5.13 5.75
C PRO A 308 -6.33 4.93 4.31
N THR A 309 -6.94 5.65 3.37
CA THR A 309 -6.38 5.89 2.03
C THR A 309 -5.82 7.31 1.97
N PHE A 310 -4.63 7.48 1.39
CA PHE A 310 -4.09 8.79 1.03
C PHE A 310 -3.91 8.86 -0.48
N ILE A 311 -4.53 9.86 -1.11
CA ILE A 311 -4.35 10.16 -2.54
C ILE A 311 -3.42 11.37 -2.61
N LEU A 312 -2.26 11.16 -3.22
CA LEU A 312 -1.16 12.12 -3.26
C LEU A 312 -0.86 12.51 -4.70
N ALA A 313 -0.42 13.74 -4.88
CA ALA A 313 0.06 14.24 -6.16
C ALA A 313 1.43 14.89 -5.97
N ASN A 314 2.41 14.49 -6.77
CA ASN A 314 3.70 15.16 -6.80
C ASN A 314 3.68 16.28 -7.84
N ARG A 315 3.71 17.53 -7.38
CA ARG A 315 3.69 18.71 -8.26
C ARG A 315 4.88 18.77 -9.20
N ASP A 316 6.04 18.32 -8.76
CA ASP A 316 7.26 18.45 -9.52
C ASP A 316 7.33 17.37 -10.61
N ALA A 317 6.90 16.14 -10.31
CA ALA A 317 6.70 15.11 -11.32
C ALA A 317 5.60 15.51 -12.33
N VAL A 318 4.48 16.07 -11.89
CA VAL A 318 3.44 16.60 -12.80
C VAL A 318 3.98 17.69 -13.72
N LYS A 319 4.84 18.60 -13.21
CA LYS A 319 5.48 19.62 -14.06
C LYS A 319 6.46 19.02 -15.04
N GLU A 320 7.22 18.01 -14.64
CA GLU A 320 8.15 17.31 -15.52
C GLU A 320 7.40 16.63 -16.66
N ASP A 321 6.32 15.91 -16.35
CA ASP A 321 5.42 15.30 -17.34
C ASP A 321 4.83 16.34 -18.29
N GLN A 322 4.35 17.47 -17.75
CA GLN A 322 3.82 18.57 -18.56
C GLN A 322 4.88 19.19 -19.48
N ASN A 323 6.10 19.39 -18.98
CA ASN A 323 7.21 19.91 -19.77
C ASN A 323 7.60 18.91 -20.87
N PHE A 324 7.69 17.63 -20.54
CA PHE A 324 7.98 16.57 -21.50
C PHE A 324 6.94 16.51 -22.61
N LEU A 325 5.64 16.56 -22.26
CA LEU A 325 4.55 16.60 -23.23
C LEU A 325 4.56 17.86 -24.09
N LEU A 326 4.83 19.03 -23.50
CA LEU A 326 4.92 20.29 -24.22
C LEU A 326 6.07 20.27 -25.23
N PHE A 327 7.29 19.95 -24.80
CA PHE A 327 8.46 19.93 -25.67
C PHE A 327 8.40 18.79 -26.69
N GLY A 328 7.91 17.62 -26.28
CA GLY A 328 7.64 16.49 -27.17
C GLY A 328 6.65 16.85 -28.28
N GLY A 329 5.55 17.51 -27.93
CA GLY A 329 4.56 18.01 -28.89
C GLY A 329 5.13 19.06 -29.86
N VAL A 330 5.93 20.01 -29.36
CA VAL A 330 6.62 21.01 -30.20
C VAL A 330 7.58 20.35 -31.18
N LEU A 331 8.41 19.41 -30.72
CA LEU A 331 9.37 18.70 -31.59
C LEU A 331 8.65 17.85 -32.65
N LEU A 332 7.58 17.16 -32.28
CA LEU A 332 6.77 16.38 -33.21
C LEU A 332 6.14 17.28 -34.29
N GLY A 333 5.57 18.42 -33.88
CA GLY A 333 5.00 19.41 -34.80
C GLY A 333 6.03 19.98 -35.77
N LEU A 334 7.24 20.30 -35.29
CA LEU A 334 8.34 20.75 -36.14
C LEU A 334 8.78 19.66 -37.13
N ALA A 335 8.93 18.41 -36.68
CA ALA A 335 9.33 17.30 -37.54
C ALA A 335 8.30 17.02 -38.64
N LEU A 336 7.01 17.02 -38.30
CA LEU A 336 5.91 16.85 -39.25
C LEU A 336 5.89 17.99 -40.28
N THR A 337 6.09 19.23 -39.82
CA THR A 337 6.15 20.41 -40.70
C THR A 337 7.31 20.31 -41.69
N LEU A 338 8.49 19.89 -41.22
CA LEU A 338 9.67 19.67 -42.09
C LEU A 338 9.44 18.53 -43.08
N PHE A 339 8.77 17.46 -42.66
CA PHE A 339 8.42 16.34 -43.53
C PHE A 339 7.46 16.76 -44.66
N ILE A 340 6.35 17.44 -44.32
CA ILE A 340 5.38 17.95 -45.29
C ILE A 340 6.06 18.91 -46.28
N ARG A 341 6.91 19.82 -45.79
CA ARG A 341 7.65 20.74 -46.64
C ARG A 341 8.59 20.01 -47.60
N GLY A 342 9.29 18.97 -47.11
CA GLY A 342 10.15 18.13 -47.95
C GLY A 342 9.39 17.37 -49.04
N LEU A 343 8.18 16.89 -48.74
CA LEU A 343 7.29 16.27 -49.72
C LEU A 343 6.76 17.28 -50.75
N SER A 344 6.39 18.49 -50.32
CA SER A 344 5.95 19.56 -51.22
C SER A 344 7.06 19.94 -52.22
N ASP A 345 8.29 20.15 -51.74
CA ASP A 345 9.44 20.48 -52.58
C ASP A 345 9.75 19.34 -53.59
N LEU A 346 9.48 18.07 -53.22
CA LEU A 346 9.61 16.92 -54.12
C LEU A 346 8.51 16.92 -55.19
N ALA A 347 7.26 17.17 -54.81
CA ALA A 347 6.11 17.20 -55.71
C ALA A 347 6.22 18.32 -56.76
N ASP A 348 6.58 19.54 -56.32
CA ASP A 348 6.80 20.68 -57.20
C ASP A 348 7.98 20.43 -58.16
N GLY A 349 9.02 19.76 -57.67
CA GLY A 349 10.17 19.35 -58.48
C GLY A 349 9.84 18.28 -59.53
N THR A 350 8.78 17.49 -59.36
CA THR A 350 8.33 16.48 -60.33
C THR A 350 7.40 17.03 -61.40
N LEU A 351 6.48 17.95 -61.06
CA LEU A 351 5.53 18.55 -62.00
C LEU A 351 6.22 19.41 -63.08
N LEU A 352 7.31 20.10 -62.74
CA LEU A 352 8.09 20.91 -63.69
C LEU A 352 8.86 20.10 -64.76
N ARG A 353 8.75 18.77 -64.77
CA ARG A 353 9.46 17.89 -65.71
C ARG A 353 8.54 17.27 -66.77
N GLU A 354 7.23 17.37 -66.64
CA GLU A 354 6.28 16.88 -67.66
C GLU A 354 6.02 17.90 -68.78
N ASP A 355 6.40 19.17 -68.59
CA ASP A 355 6.21 20.25 -69.59
C ASP A 355 7.51 20.64 -70.35
N GLY A 356 8.54 19.78 -70.34
CA GLY A 356 9.87 20.05 -70.94
C GLY A 356 10.33 19.02 -71.96
#